data_AF-A0A548QTA4-F1
#
_entry.id   AF-A0A548QTA4-F1
#
_cell.length_a   1.000
_cell.length_b   1.000
_cell.length_c   1.000
_cell.angle_alpha   90.00
_cell.angle_beta   90.00
_cell.angle_gamma   90.00
#
_symmetry.space_group_name_H-M   'P 1'
#
loop_
_entity.id
_entity.type
_entity.pdbx_description
1 polymer ?
#
loop_
_entity_poly.entity_id
_entity_poly.type
_entity_poly.pdbx_seq_one_letter_code
_entity_poly.pdbx_strand_id
1 'polypeptide(L)'
;GKVSGDNDFIFFNNLSSPDGAVKLTPGTQQSSVHIELNRVSPAVQKIALTLVIDGSDTITGLQQLSLQAPGIASFDPETAGRSEQAIIVAEVYRHNGNWKLRALGQGFNGGLEPLAISYGVDVSSPAPTPAPQPSTAPT
;
A
#
# COMPACT_ATOMS: atom_id res chain seq x y z
N GLY A 1 13.04 -0.78 -6.50
CA GLY A 1 13.04 -1.73 -5.37
C GLY A 1 11.91 -2.68 -5.63
N LYS A 2 12.13 -3.99 -5.44
CA LYS A 2 11.08 -5.00 -5.57
C LYS A 2 10.71 -5.50 -4.17
N VAL A 3 9.46 -5.91 -3.97
CA VAL A 3 9.04 -6.60 -2.74
C VAL A 3 9.74 -7.95 -2.65
N SER A 4 9.94 -8.47 -1.43
CA SER A 4 10.59 -9.77 -1.23
C SER A 4 9.63 -10.94 -1.45
N GLY A 5 8.32 -10.65 -1.49
CA GLY A 5 7.21 -11.56 -1.82
C GLY A 5 5.86 -10.86 -1.64
N ASP A 6 4.77 -11.51 -2.03
CA ASP A 6 3.41 -10.92 -2.02
C ASP A 6 2.94 -10.44 -0.64
N ASN A 7 3.45 -11.08 0.42
CA ASN A 7 3.11 -10.74 1.81
C ASN A 7 3.67 -9.38 2.28
N ASP A 8 4.64 -8.80 1.57
CA ASP A 8 5.18 -7.46 1.87
C ASP A 8 4.27 -6.35 1.30
N PHE A 9 3.27 -6.71 0.48
CA PHE A 9 2.28 -5.79 -0.04
C PHE A 9 1.11 -5.66 0.94
N ILE A 10 1.05 -4.51 1.62
CA ILE A 10 0.03 -4.22 2.64
C ILE A 10 -1.07 -3.38 2.01
N PHE A 11 -2.27 -3.97 1.91
CA PHE A 11 -3.44 -3.37 1.26
C PHE A 11 -4.73 -3.85 1.95
N PHE A 12 -5.91 -3.48 1.44
CA PHE A 12 -7.17 -3.76 2.11
C PHE A 12 -7.46 -5.26 2.40
N ASN A 13 -6.87 -6.20 1.63
CA ASN A 13 -6.97 -7.65 1.93
C ASN A 13 -5.79 -8.21 2.75
N ASN A 14 -4.71 -7.43 2.95
CA ASN A 14 -3.55 -7.81 3.76
C ASN A 14 -3.14 -6.63 4.65
N LEU A 15 -3.77 -6.52 5.82
CA LEU A 15 -3.67 -5.33 6.67
C LEU A 15 -2.39 -5.23 7.49
N SER A 16 -1.55 -6.26 7.52
CA SER A 16 -0.34 -6.25 8.35
C SER A 16 0.77 -7.08 7.73
N SER A 17 2.02 -6.60 7.86
CA SER A 17 3.18 -7.36 7.43
C SER A 17 3.40 -8.60 8.33
N PRO A 18 4.03 -9.67 7.83
CA PRO A 18 4.24 -10.91 8.60
C PRO A 18 5.06 -10.72 9.88
N ASP A 19 5.96 -9.74 9.89
CA ASP A 19 6.78 -9.35 11.05
C ASP A 19 6.04 -8.43 12.04
N GLY A 20 4.80 -8.03 11.69
CA GLY A 20 3.97 -7.09 12.43
C GLY A 20 4.52 -5.66 12.44
N ALA A 21 5.49 -5.35 11.58
CA ALA A 21 6.15 -4.06 11.55
C ALA A 21 5.29 -2.98 10.88
N VAL A 22 4.46 -3.35 9.90
CA VAL A 22 3.55 -2.43 9.21
C VAL A 22 2.13 -2.88 9.47
N LYS A 23 1.25 -1.93 9.81
CA LYS A 23 -0.18 -2.16 9.97
C LYS A 23 -1.00 -1.06 9.32
N LEU A 24 -1.90 -1.44 8.42
CA LEU A 24 -2.88 -0.58 7.78
C LEU A 24 -4.22 -0.69 8.54
N THR A 25 -4.79 0.46 8.89
CA THR A 25 -6.15 0.58 9.40
C THR A 25 -6.95 1.38 8.37
N PRO A 26 -7.73 0.70 7.50
CA PRO A 26 -8.51 1.37 6.48
C PRO A 26 -9.69 2.12 7.10
N GLY A 27 -10.07 3.22 6.50
CA GLY A 27 -11.29 3.95 6.82
C GLY A 27 -11.90 4.59 5.58
N THR A 28 -13.12 5.10 5.70
CA THR A 28 -13.91 5.59 4.55
C THR A 28 -13.44 6.93 4.02
N GLN A 29 -12.90 7.81 4.87
CA GLN A 29 -12.37 9.12 4.51
C GLN A 29 -10.88 9.27 4.85
N GLN A 30 -10.42 8.53 5.86
CA GLN A 30 -9.03 8.53 6.31
C GLN A 30 -8.60 7.10 6.56
N SER A 31 -7.39 6.77 6.12
CA SER A 31 -6.72 5.51 6.45
C SER A 31 -5.44 5.83 7.21
N SER A 32 -5.11 5.00 8.20
CA SER A 32 -3.87 5.17 8.96
C SER A 32 -2.93 4.00 8.74
N VAL A 33 -1.64 4.30 8.62
CA VAL A 33 -0.58 3.29 8.51
C VAL A 33 0.35 3.48 9.69
N HIS A 34 0.49 2.43 10.50
CA HIS A 34 1.44 2.37 11.60
C HIS A 34 2.67 1.58 11.17
N ILE A 35 3.86 2.14 11.40
CA ILE A 35 5.14 1.51 11.02
C ILE A 35 6.08 1.47 12.22
N GLU A 36 6.27 0.28 12.77
CA GLU A 36 7.28 -0.04 13.79
C GLU A 36 8.65 -0.23 13.13
N LEU A 37 9.33 0.88 12.85
CA LEU A 37 10.61 0.93 12.13
C LEU A 37 11.71 0.01 12.70
N ASN A 38 11.66 -0.29 14.00
CA ASN A 38 12.59 -1.18 14.69
C ASN A 38 12.32 -2.67 14.42
N ARG A 39 11.10 -3.02 14.02
CA ARG A 39 10.69 -4.40 13.70
C ARG A 39 10.82 -4.72 12.23
N VAL A 40 10.88 -3.70 11.37
CA VAL A 40 11.04 -3.87 9.92
C VAL A 40 12.34 -4.63 9.63
N SER A 41 12.20 -5.76 8.94
CA SER A 41 13.33 -6.60 8.51
C SER A 41 14.48 -5.79 7.91
N PRO A 42 15.75 -6.09 8.24
CA PRO A 42 16.91 -5.42 7.65
C PRO A 42 17.02 -5.54 6.13
N ALA A 43 16.35 -6.53 5.53
CA ALA A 43 16.29 -6.69 4.08
C ALA A 43 15.44 -5.58 3.41
N VAL A 44 14.48 -4.99 4.12
CA VAL A 44 13.60 -3.94 3.60
C VAL A 44 14.33 -2.60 3.63
N GLN A 45 14.60 -2.05 2.45
CA GLN A 45 15.26 -0.76 2.29
C GLN A 45 14.28 0.41 2.11
N LYS A 46 13.03 0.12 1.74
CA LYS A 46 12.03 1.13 1.39
C LYS A 46 10.61 0.59 1.58
N ILE A 47 9.73 1.44 2.07
CA ILE A 47 8.29 1.25 2.18
C ILE A 47 7.63 2.41 1.41
N ALA A 48 6.90 2.11 0.35
CA ALA A 48 6.15 3.11 -0.41
C ALA A 48 4.74 3.24 0.17
N LEU A 49 4.30 4.48 0.40
CA LEU A 49 2.95 4.81 0.83
C LEU A 49 2.17 5.30 -0.38
N THR A 50 1.16 4.53 -0.76
CA THR A 50 0.39 4.76 -1.99
C THR A 50 -1.09 4.89 -1.69
N LEU A 51 -1.74 5.81 -2.39
CA LEU A 51 -3.20 5.87 -2.47
C LEU A 51 -3.62 5.36 -3.84
N VAL A 52 -4.68 4.57 -3.88
CA VAL A 52 -5.30 4.10 -5.11
C VAL A 52 -6.80 4.38 -5.05
N ILE A 53 -7.36 4.91 -6.12
CA ILE A 53 -8.79 5.03 -6.36
C ILE A 53 -9.27 3.72 -6.97
N ASP A 54 -10.25 3.10 -6.34
CA ASP A 54 -10.90 1.90 -6.87
C ASP A 54 -11.97 2.30 -7.92
N GLY A 55 -12.12 1.49 -8.96
CA GLY A 55 -13.06 1.75 -10.06
C GLY A 55 -12.50 2.65 -11.17
N SER A 56 -13.38 3.44 -11.78
CA SER A 56 -13.09 4.25 -12.98
C SER A 56 -12.79 5.74 -12.70
N ASP A 57 -12.91 6.17 -11.44
CA ASP A 57 -12.56 7.52 -11.02
C ASP A 57 -11.03 7.73 -10.98
N THR A 58 -10.62 8.98 -10.84
CA THR A 58 -9.20 9.40 -10.81
C THR A 58 -8.93 10.28 -9.61
N ILE A 59 -7.65 10.56 -9.34
CA ILE A 59 -7.24 11.42 -8.23
C ILE A 59 -7.83 12.84 -8.33
N THR A 60 -8.13 13.33 -9.54
CA THR A 60 -8.84 14.61 -9.73
C THR A 60 -10.18 14.69 -8.99
N GLY A 61 -10.85 13.56 -8.77
CA GLY A 61 -12.12 13.53 -8.02
C GLY A 61 -11.98 13.81 -6.53
N LEU A 62 -10.76 13.77 -5.98
CA LEU A 62 -10.51 14.04 -4.56
C LEU A 62 -10.52 15.54 -4.28
N GLN A 63 -11.39 15.95 -3.35
CA GLN A 63 -11.44 17.33 -2.84
C GLN A 63 -10.14 17.70 -2.10
N GLN A 64 -9.57 16.75 -1.35
CA GLN A 64 -8.33 16.94 -0.64
C GLN A 64 -7.62 15.58 -0.49
N LEU A 65 -6.29 15.59 -0.61
CA LEU A 65 -5.43 14.49 -0.23
C LEU A 65 -4.32 15.03 0.66
N SER A 66 -4.17 14.45 1.84
CA SER A 66 -3.11 14.81 2.78
C SER A 66 -2.49 13.57 3.41
N LEU A 67 -1.17 13.63 3.62
CA LEU A 67 -0.41 12.68 4.42
C LEU A 67 0.09 13.41 5.66
N GLN A 68 -0.32 12.90 6.82
CA GLN A 68 0.12 13.41 8.11
C GLN A 68 1.03 12.36 8.78
N ALA A 69 2.28 12.75 9.03
CA ALA A 69 3.23 12.01 9.85
C ALA A 69 3.52 12.85 11.10
N PRO A 70 2.77 12.66 12.21
CA PRO A 70 2.83 13.52 13.40
C PRO A 70 4.27 13.68 13.92
N GLY A 71 4.70 14.94 14.08
CA GLY A 71 6.05 15.27 14.55
C GLY A 71 7.17 15.04 13.53
N ILE A 72 6.85 14.62 12.30
CA ILE A 72 7.83 14.32 11.24
C ILE A 72 7.58 15.22 10.02
N ALA A 73 6.40 15.14 9.41
CA ALA A 73 6.04 15.91 8.21
C ALA A 73 4.53 15.93 7.96
N SER A 74 4.07 16.98 7.26
CA SER A 74 2.77 17.03 6.59
C SER A 74 3.03 17.19 5.09
N PHE A 75 2.22 16.55 4.25
CA PHE A 75 2.30 16.72 2.81
C PHE A 75 0.92 16.66 2.17
N ASP A 76 0.60 17.67 1.38
CA ASP A 76 -0.69 17.84 0.71
C ASP A 76 -0.45 17.85 -0.81
N PRO A 77 -0.40 16.67 -1.46
CA PRO A 77 -0.22 16.60 -2.91
C PRO A 77 -1.42 17.22 -3.64
N GLU A 78 -1.12 18.04 -4.67
CA GLU A 78 -2.13 18.59 -5.59
C GLU A 78 -2.97 17.46 -6.19
N THR A 79 -4.30 17.54 -6.14
CA THR A 79 -5.18 16.54 -6.75
C THR A 79 -5.72 17.00 -8.11
N ALA A 80 -5.83 18.31 -8.33
CA ALA A 80 -6.42 18.88 -9.53
C ALA A 80 -5.63 18.53 -10.79
N GLY A 81 -6.34 18.06 -11.82
CA GLY A 81 -5.77 17.74 -13.14
C GLY A 81 -4.99 16.43 -13.20
N ARG A 82 -4.96 15.65 -12.11
CA ARG A 82 -4.40 14.30 -12.09
C ARG A 82 -5.37 13.29 -12.67
N SER A 83 -5.06 12.77 -13.84
CA SER A 83 -5.82 11.70 -14.51
C SER A 83 -5.43 10.30 -14.01
N GLU A 84 -4.43 10.20 -13.14
CA GLU A 84 -3.96 8.93 -12.61
C GLU A 84 -4.94 8.36 -11.58
N GLN A 85 -4.99 7.03 -11.48
CA GLN A 85 -5.79 6.31 -10.49
C GLN A 85 -5.01 5.97 -9.23
N ALA A 86 -3.67 6.03 -9.28
CA ALA A 86 -2.80 5.76 -8.14
C ALA A 86 -1.77 6.89 -7.97
N ILE A 87 -1.35 7.13 -6.73
CA ILE A 87 -0.31 8.10 -6.39
C ILE A 87 0.56 7.55 -5.27
N ILE A 88 1.87 7.64 -5.47
CA ILE A 88 2.87 7.41 -4.42
C ILE A 88 3.01 8.73 -3.66
N VAL A 89 2.39 8.78 -2.48
CA VAL A 89 2.33 9.99 -1.67
C VAL A 89 3.68 10.25 -1.00
N ALA A 90 4.26 9.21 -0.42
CA ALA A 90 5.57 9.27 0.22
C ALA A 90 6.28 7.92 0.24
N GLU A 91 7.56 7.93 0.58
CA GLU A 91 8.37 6.75 0.83
C GLU A 91 9.09 6.89 2.17
N VAL A 92 9.09 5.81 2.95
CA VAL A 92 9.95 5.64 4.13
C VAL A 92 11.11 4.75 3.71
N TYR A 93 12.34 5.23 3.81
CA TYR A 93 13.52 4.52 3.27
C TYR A 93 14.71 4.59 4.22
N ARG A 94 15.58 3.59 4.12
CA ARG A 94 16.85 3.57 4.86
C ARG A 94 17.90 4.39 4.12
N HIS A 95 18.59 5.24 4.87
CA HIS A 95 19.69 6.06 4.39
C HIS A 95 20.78 6.09 5.47
N ASN A 96 21.94 5.49 5.18
CA ASN A 96 23.06 5.37 6.12
C ASN A 96 22.62 4.78 7.48
N GLY A 97 21.85 3.68 7.45
CA GLY A 97 21.37 2.99 8.65
C GLY A 97 20.20 3.65 9.37
N ASN A 98 19.78 4.86 8.96
CA ASN A 98 18.67 5.58 9.57
C ASN A 98 17.45 5.61 8.65
N TRP A 99 16.27 5.62 9.23
CA TRP A 99 15.02 5.80 8.49
C TRP A 99 14.78 7.27 8.15
N LYS A 100 14.33 7.52 6.93
CA LYS A 100 13.93 8.84 6.44
C LYS A 100 12.58 8.74 5.76
N LEU A 101 11.78 9.80 5.89
CA LEU A 101 10.56 10.00 5.12
C LEU A 101 10.84 10.96 3.96
N ARG A 102 10.34 10.65 2.77
CA ARG A 102 10.36 11.53 1.59
C ARG A 102 8.96 11.65 1.03
N ALA A 103 8.43 12.86 0.99
CA ALA A 103 7.23 13.18 0.23
C ALA A 103 7.55 13.18 -1.28
N LEU A 104 6.64 12.62 -2.10
CA LEU A 104 6.83 12.47 -3.54
C LEU A 104 5.66 13.06 -4.33
N GLY A 105 4.43 12.59 -4.04
CA GLY A 105 3.25 12.95 -4.83
C GLY A 105 3.35 12.50 -6.29
N GLN A 106 3.97 11.34 -6.55
CA GLN A 106 4.17 10.84 -7.91
C GLN A 106 2.95 10.06 -8.38
N GLY A 107 2.31 10.51 -9.47
CA GLY A 107 1.18 9.82 -10.08
C GLY A 107 1.59 8.50 -10.73
N PHE A 108 0.65 7.56 -10.78
CA PHE A 108 0.84 6.24 -11.37
C PHE A 108 -0.42 5.82 -12.15
N ASN A 109 -0.23 5.59 -13.45
CA ASN A 109 -1.31 5.19 -14.34
C ASN A 109 -1.66 3.70 -14.18
N GLY A 110 -2.96 3.38 -14.17
CA GLY A 110 -3.45 2.02 -14.23
C GLY A 110 -3.95 1.40 -12.91
N GLY A 111 -3.91 2.15 -11.80
CA GLY A 111 -4.54 1.70 -10.54
C GLY A 111 -3.70 0.69 -9.75
N LEU A 112 -4.37 -0.15 -8.96
CA LEU A 112 -3.71 -1.03 -7.97
C LEU A 112 -2.88 -2.13 -8.62
N GLU A 113 -3.43 -2.78 -9.65
CA GLU A 113 -2.82 -3.96 -10.26
C GLU A 113 -1.47 -3.63 -10.93
N PRO A 114 -1.36 -2.63 -11.81
CA PRO A 114 -0.08 -2.30 -12.44
C PRO A 114 0.90 -1.69 -11.44
N LEU A 115 0.40 -1.03 -10.38
CA LEU A 115 1.23 -0.55 -9.27
C LEU A 115 1.86 -1.74 -8.52
N ALA A 116 1.06 -2.74 -8.15
CA ALA A 116 1.53 -3.95 -7.47
C ALA A 116 2.56 -4.71 -8.33
N ILE A 117 2.28 -4.89 -9.63
CA ILE A 117 3.21 -5.50 -10.59
C ILE A 117 4.51 -4.70 -10.68
N SER A 118 4.45 -3.36 -10.67
CA SER A 118 5.65 -2.51 -10.74
C SER A 118 6.57 -2.71 -9.53
N TYR A 119 6.00 -3.06 -8.37
CA TYR A 119 6.73 -3.42 -7.16
C TYR A 119 7.12 -4.90 -7.12
N GLY A 120 6.71 -5.71 -8.09
CA GLY A 120 7.07 -7.13 -8.21
C GLY A 120 6.15 -8.06 -7.43
N VAL A 121 4.93 -7.62 -7.10
CA VAL A 121 3.87 -8.49 -6.56
C VAL A 121 3.30 -9.33 -7.70
N ASP A 122 3.14 -10.62 -7.46
CA ASP A 122 2.44 -11.50 -8.37
C ASP A 122 0.93 -11.40 -8.10
N VAL A 123 0.24 -10.65 -8.95
CA VAL A 123 -1.22 -10.45 -8.88
C VAL A 123 -1.99 -11.55 -9.60
N SER A 124 -1.36 -12.70 -9.91
CA SER A 124 -2.09 -13.86 -10.40
C SER A 124 -3.17 -14.20 -9.38
N SER A 125 -4.41 -14.19 -9.84
CA SER A 125 -5.64 -14.28 -9.06
C SER A 125 -5.51 -15.24 -7.87
N PRO A 126 -6.08 -14.94 -6.68
CA PRO A 126 -6.17 -15.97 -5.65
C PRO A 126 -6.82 -17.19 -6.29
N ALA A 127 -6.11 -18.32 -6.28
CA ALA A 127 -6.70 -19.58 -6.70
C ALA A 127 -8.04 -19.70 -5.93
N PRO A 128 -9.16 -19.98 -6.62
CA PRO A 128 -10.44 -20.07 -5.95
C PRO A 128 -10.29 -21.03 -4.77
N THR A 129 -10.59 -20.55 -3.57
CA THR A 129 -10.66 -21.39 -2.38
C THR A 129 -11.46 -22.63 -2.76
N PRO A 130 -10.94 -23.86 -2.59
CA PRO A 130 -11.71 -25.05 -2.91
C PRO A 130 -13.01 -24.97 -2.13
N ALA A 131 -14.15 -24.98 -2.83
CA ALA A 131 -15.44 -25.06 -2.17
C ALA A 131 -15.41 -26.27 -1.21
N PRO A 132 -15.94 -26.16 0.02
CA PRO A 132 -16.00 -27.30 0.93
C PRO A 132 -16.71 -28.45 0.21
N GLN A 133 -15.99 -29.53 -0.06
CA GLN A 133 -16.60 -30.73 -0.61
C GLN A 133 -17.67 -31.21 0.37
N PRO A 134 -18.93 -31.43 -0.06
CA PRO A 134 -19.94 -31.99 0.82
C PRO A 134 -19.46 -33.35 1.32
N SER A 135 -19.21 -33.44 2.62
CA SER A 135 -18.92 -34.69 3.30
C SER A 135 -20.11 -35.63 3.14
N THR A 136 -19.95 -36.68 2.34
CA THR A 136 -20.90 -37.78 2.27
C THR A 136 -21.03 -38.40 3.66
N ALA A 137 -22.21 -38.29 4.26
CA ALA A 137 -22.53 -38.91 5.54
C ALA A 137 -22.48 -40.45 5.40
N PRO A 138 -21.81 -41.18 6.32
CA PRO A 138 -21.86 -42.63 6.33
C PRO A 138 -23.23 -43.15 6.83
N THR A 139 -23.62 -44.29 6.26
CA THR A 139 -24.90 -45.01 6.41
C THR A 139 -25.13 -45.59 7.81
#